data_AF-A0A1R4EPC9-F1
#
_entry.id   AF-A0A1R4EPC9-F1
#
_cell.length_a   1.000
_cell.length_b   1.000
_cell.length_c   1.000
_cell.angle_alpha   90.00
_cell.angle_beta   90.00
_cell.angle_gamma   90.00
#
_symmetry.space_group_name_H-M   'P 1'
#
loop_
_entity.id
_entity.type
_entity.pdbx_description
1 polymer ?
#
loop_
_entity_poly.entity_id
_entity_poly.type
_entity_poly.pdbx_seq_one_letter_code
_entity_poly.pdbx_strand_id
1 'polypeptide(L)'
;MSCTAHDASAQRPSTASPSEAQRLSPGPGRLSAYTAINLRMFETLGACEHLNRDGGGDQAFAEHLRRHAPSADQAERRALREAYDRGRSPAVASRQTPETCAIAMRGYRQETPGLHGRRDDRPLASPD
;
A
#
# COMPACT_ATOMS: atom_id res chain seq x y z
N MET A 1 13.64 45.71 -40.55
CA MET A 1 12.83 44.67 -39.87
C MET A 1 13.79 43.60 -39.37
N SER A 2 13.80 43.40 -38.04
CA SER A 2 13.97 42.14 -37.29
C SER A 2 15.20 41.25 -37.61
N CYS A 3 16.20 41.09 -36.72
CA CYS A 3 16.23 40.46 -35.39
C CYS A 3 16.39 38.91 -35.40
N THR A 4 17.47 38.48 -34.73
CA THR A 4 17.62 37.30 -33.84
C THR A 4 17.87 35.89 -34.37
N ALA A 5 18.80 35.26 -33.64
CA ALA A 5 19.42 33.94 -33.79
C ALA A 5 18.49 32.75 -33.46
N HIS A 6 18.77 31.60 -34.09
CA HIS A 6 18.35 30.25 -33.66
C HIS A 6 19.57 29.31 -33.83
N ASP A 7 20.06 28.67 -32.77
CA ASP A 7 19.60 27.37 -32.23
C ASP A 7 20.11 26.22 -33.15
N ALA A 8 20.72 25.13 -32.71
CA ALA A 8 20.66 24.42 -31.45
C ALA A 8 21.95 23.60 -31.22
N SER A 9 22.25 23.40 -29.95
CA SER A 9 23.22 22.43 -29.44
C SER A 9 22.70 20.98 -29.58
N ALA A 10 23.63 20.05 -29.37
CA ALA A 10 23.46 18.58 -29.27
C ALA A 10 23.51 17.86 -30.62
N GLN A 11 24.32 16.82 -30.82
CA GLN A 11 24.45 15.66 -29.94
C GLN A 11 25.84 15.04 -30.07
N ARG A 12 26.58 14.97 -28.96
CA ARG A 12 27.59 13.92 -28.77
C ARG A 12 26.83 12.69 -28.25
N PRO A 13 26.96 11.51 -28.87
CA PRO A 13 26.50 10.28 -28.23
C PRO A 13 27.46 9.96 -27.09
N SER A 14 27.10 10.41 -25.88
CA SER A 14 27.68 9.86 -24.67
C SER A 14 27.24 8.41 -24.58
N THR A 15 28.15 7.50 -24.92
CA THR A 15 28.09 6.09 -24.51
C THR A 15 28.17 6.03 -22.98
N ALA A 16 27.03 6.26 -22.33
CA ALA A 16 26.86 5.93 -20.93
C ALA A 16 26.54 4.43 -20.86
N SER A 17 27.51 3.66 -20.34
CA SER A 17 27.32 2.28 -19.93
C SER A 17 26.01 2.12 -19.14
N PRO A 18 25.17 1.12 -19.44
CA PRO A 18 23.94 0.89 -18.68
C PRO A 18 24.17 0.36 -17.25
N SER A 19 25.42 0.29 -16.77
CA SER A 19 25.77 -0.37 -15.51
C SER A 19 25.77 0.52 -14.26
N GLU A 20 25.43 1.82 -14.34
CA GLU A 20 25.47 2.71 -13.17
C GLU A 20 24.19 3.51 -12.88
N ALA A 21 23.05 3.10 -13.44
CA ALA A 21 21.73 3.61 -13.03
C ALA A 21 20.96 2.66 -12.08
N GLN A 22 21.60 1.60 -11.58
CA GLN A 22 21.09 0.78 -10.47
C GLN A 22 21.72 1.20 -9.14
N ARG A 23 21.87 2.50 -8.89
CA ARG A 23 22.11 3.00 -7.53
C ARG A 23 20.78 3.53 -7.01
N LEU A 24 20.21 2.76 -6.08
CA LEU A 24 19.22 3.21 -5.09
C LEU A 24 17.81 3.53 -5.64
N SER A 25 17.20 2.59 -6.35
CA SER A 25 15.78 2.35 -6.08
C SER A 25 15.74 1.31 -4.97
N PRO A 26 15.12 1.57 -3.80
CA PRO A 26 14.57 0.48 -3.03
C PRO A 26 13.59 -0.18 -3.99
N GLY A 27 14.01 -1.30 -4.62
CA GLY A 27 13.07 -2.13 -5.33
C GLY A 27 11.89 -2.38 -4.40
N PRO A 28 10.66 -2.52 -4.91
CA PRO A 28 9.53 -2.91 -4.08
C PRO A 28 9.87 -4.27 -3.48
N GLY A 29 10.55 -4.23 -2.33
CA GLY A 29 10.96 -5.39 -1.56
C GLY A 29 9.64 -6.08 -1.34
N ARG A 30 9.54 -7.32 -1.83
CA ARG A 30 8.33 -8.14 -1.71
C ARG A 30 7.83 -7.94 -0.30
N LEU A 31 6.79 -7.11 -0.16
CA LEU A 31 6.14 -6.90 1.11
C LEU A 31 5.86 -8.31 1.60
N SER A 32 6.21 -8.60 2.86
CA SER A 32 5.96 -9.94 3.40
C SER A 32 4.50 -10.30 3.05
N ALA A 33 4.22 -11.56 2.71
CA ALA A 33 2.87 -11.95 2.32
C ALA A 33 1.84 -11.47 3.36
N TYR A 34 2.25 -11.47 4.63
CA TYR A 34 1.58 -10.83 5.76
C TYR A 34 1.24 -9.34 5.53
N THR A 35 2.24 -8.50 5.27
CA THR A 35 2.05 -7.07 5.02
C THR A 35 1.16 -6.83 3.80
N ALA A 36 1.32 -7.60 2.72
CA ALA A 36 0.49 -7.47 1.51
C ALA A 36 -0.99 -7.80 1.77
N ILE A 37 -1.27 -8.86 2.54
CA ILE A 37 -2.62 -9.24 2.95
C ILE A 37 -3.24 -8.13 3.81
N ASN A 38 -2.50 -7.64 4.80
CA ASN A 38 -2.99 -6.56 5.66
C ASN A 38 -3.29 -5.29 4.86
N LEU A 39 -2.42 -4.89 3.93
CA LEU A 39 -2.67 -3.71 3.08
C LEU A 39 -3.95 -3.86 2.26
N ARG A 40 -4.19 -5.03 1.67
CA ARG A 40 -5.40 -5.28 0.88
C ARG A 40 -6.68 -5.30 1.73
N MET A 41 -6.59 -5.87 2.93
CA MET A 41 -7.68 -5.82 3.89
C MET A 41 -7.99 -4.37 4.29
N PHE A 42 -6.99 -3.56 4.65
CA PHE A 42 -7.20 -2.16 5.03
C PHE A 42 -7.75 -1.30 3.88
N GLU A 43 -7.32 -1.55 2.64
CA GLU A 43 -7.92 -0.92 1.46
C GLU A 43 -9.39 -1.30 1.28
N THR A 44 -9.75 -2.56 1.54
CA THR A 44 -11.14 -3.03 1.48
C THR A 44 -11.99 -2.41 2.61
N LEU A 45 -11.44 -2.34 3.82
CA LEU A 45 -12.09 -1.69 4.97
C LEU A 45 -12.40 -0.22 4.64
N GLY A 46 -11.42 0.52 4.12
CA GLY A 46 -11.64 1.91 3.69
C GLY A 46 -12.72 2.04 2.60
N ALA A 47 -12.72 1.15 1.61
CA ALA A 47 -13.73 1.14 0.55
C ALA A 47 -15.16 0.90 1.11
N CYS A 48 -15.30 -0.04 2.04
CA CYS A 48 -16.60 -0.37 2.64
C CYS A 48 -17.10 0.70 3.60
N GLU A 49 -16.20 1.34 4.34
CA GLU A 49 -16.54 2.50 5.20
C GLU A 49 -16.93 3.73 4.36
N HIS A 50 -16.42 3.89 3.14
CA HIS A 50 -16.89 4.95 2.25
C HIS A 50 -18.35 4.74 1.81
N LEU A 51 -18.75 3.48 1.57
CA LEU A 51 -20.12 3.13 1.18
C LEU A 51 -21.11 3.23 2.35
N ASN A 52 -20.65 3.00 3.58
CA ASN A 52 -21.45 3.16 4.78
C ASN A 52 -21.32 4.59 5.30
N ARG A 53 -22.34 5.43 5.07
CA ARG A 53 -22.35 6.84 5.50
C ARG A 53 -22.18 7.07 7.02
N ASP A 54 -22.39 6.03 7.82
CA ASP A 54 -22.22 6.06 9.29
C ASP A 54 -20.78 5.75 9.73
N GLY A 55 -19.85 5.56 8.79
CA GLY A 55 -18.48 5.14 9.05
C GLY A 55 -17.68 6.19 9.84
N GLY A 56 -17.25 5.83 11.05
CA GLY A 56 -16.56 6.70 12.03
C GLY A 56 -15.17 7.22 11.60
N GLY A 57 -14.80 7.11 10.32
CA GLY A 57 -13.58 7.68 9.75
C GLY A 57 -12.31 7.19 10.46
N ASP A 58 -11.64 8.10 11.18
CA ASP A 58 -10.42 7.81 11.94
C ASP A 58 -10.66 6.84 13.10
N GLN A 59 -11.85 6.89 13.72
CA GLN A 59 -12.23 5.98 14.79
C GLN A 59 -12.34 4.53 14.28
N ALA A 60 -12.89 4.37 13.07
CA ALA A 60 -12.97 3.06 12.41
C ALA A 60 -11.57 2.52 12.08
N PHE A 61 -10.68 3.35 11.52
CA PHE A 61 -9.30 2.93 11.25
C PHE A 61 -8.57 2.47 12.53
N ALA A 62 -8.70 3.22 13.63
CA ALA A 62 -8.06 2.86 14.90
C ALA A 62 -8.62 1.54 15.49
N GLU A 63 -9.91 1.27 15.29
CA GLU A 63 -10.51 -0.01 15.67
C GLU A 63 -9.99 -1.16 14.81
N HIS A 64 -9.93 -0.98 13.49
CA HIS A 64 -9.37 -1.97 12.58
C HIS A 64 -7.90 -2.26 12.89
N LEU A 65 -7.11 -1.23 13.20
CA LEU A 65 -5.71 -1.39 13.60
C LEU A 65 -5.56 -2.24 14.86
N ARG A 66 -6.35 -1.95 15.91
CA ARG A 66 -6.34 -2.74 17.15
C ARG A 66 -6.77 -4.19 16.94
N ARG A 67 -7.74 -4.43 16.06
CA ARG A 67 -8.28 -5.77 15.82
C ARG A 67 -7.39 -6.64 14.93
N HIS A 68 -6.91 -6.08 13.83
CA HIS A 68 -6.32 -6.88 12.76
C HIS A 68 -4.80 -6.79 12.70
N ALA A 69 -4.21 -5.70 13.17
CA ALA A 69 -2.76 -5.51 13.18
C ALA A 69 -2.26 -4.90 14.51
N PRO A 70 -2.56 -5.52 15.67
CA PRO A 70 -2.24 -4.95 16.98
C PRO A 70 -0.73 -4.75 17.20
N SER A 71 0.09 -5.60 16.59
CA SER A 71 1.54 -5.58 16.67
C SER A 71 2.22 -4.78 15.54
N ALA A 72 1.45 -4.07 14.70
CA ALA A 72 2.03 -3.31 13.60
C ALA A 72 3.00 -2.24 14.13
N ASP A 73 4.20 -2.18 13.54
CA ASP A 73 5.17 -1.14 13.84
C ASP A 73 4.79 0.21 13.21
N GLN A 74 5.57 1.26 13.45
CA GLN A 74 5.24 2.59 12.96
C GLN A 74 5.21 2.69 11.42
N ALA A 75 6.09 1.97 10.72
CA ALA A 75 6.13 1.98 9.26
C ALA A 75 4.93 1.22 8.68
N GLU A 76 4.61 0.07 9.24
CA GLU A 76 3.43 -0.71 8.88
C GLU A 76 2.15 0.08 9.13
N ARG A 77 2.02 0.75 10.28
CA ARG A 77 0.85 1.60 10.59
C ARG A 77 0.65 2.70 9.55
N ARG A 78 1.72 3.35 9.10
CA ARG A 78 1.64 4.36 8.03
C ARG A 78 1.17 3.74 6.72
N ALA A 79 1.74 2.60 6.32
CA ALA A 79 1.34 1.92 5.09
C ALA A 79 -0.12 1.44 5.12
N LEU A 80 -0.58 0.92 6.27
CA LEU A 80 -1.97 0.51 6.47
C LEU A 80 -2.92 1.71 6.44
N ARG A 81 -2.51 2.85 6.99
CA ARG A 81 -3.27 4.10 6.90
C ARG A 81 -3.41 4.56 5.46
N GLU A 82 -2.32 4.59 4.71
CA GLU A 82 -2.35 4.95 3.29
C GLU A 82 -3.24 4.00 2.48
N ALA A 83 -3.22 2.69 2.78
CA ALA A 83 -4.10 1.73 2.13
C ALA A 83 -5.58 1.98 2.44
N TYR A 84 -5.90 2.23 3.72
CA TYR A 84 -7.25 2.59 4.14
C TYR A 84 -7.75 3.86 3.45
N ASP A 85 -6.94 4.92 3.41
CA ASP A 85 -7.29 6.19 2.78
C ASP A 85 -7.44 6.04 1.24
N ARG A 86 -6.61 5.23 0.58
CA ARG A 86 -6.83 4.85 -0.84
C ARG A 86 -8.15 4.13 -1.04
N GLY A 87 -8.48 3.19 -0.16
CA GLY A 87 -9.75 2.47 -0.16
C GLY A 87 -10.95 3.40 -0.12
N ARG A 88 -10.88 4.43 0.73
CA ARG A 88 -11.91 5.46 0.88
C ARG A 88 -12.05 6.39 -0.33
N SER A 89 -11.13 6.36 -1.28
CA SER A 89 -11.24 7.17 -2.49
C SER A 89 -12.42 6.72 -3.34
N PRO A 90 -13.19 7.64 -3.97
CA PRO A 90 -14.34 7.27 -4.80
C PRO A 90 -13.99 6.27 -5.92
N ALA A 91 -12.78 6.37 -6.49
CA ALA A 91 -12.32 5.51 -7.57
C ALA A 91 -12.13 4.02 -7.15
N VAL A 92 -11.81 3.78 -5.87
CA VAL A 92 -11.67 2.43 -5.32
C VAL A 92 -12.97 1.97 -4.70
N ALA A 93 -13.63 2.82 -3.91
CA ALA A 93 -14.90 2.50 -3.27
C ALA A 93 -16.02 2.13 -4.25
N SER A 94 -16.08 2.79 -5.41
CA SER A 94 -17.06 2.48 -6.48
C SER A 94 -16.93 1.08 -7.09
N ARG A 95 -15.82 0.38 -6.83
CA ARG A 95 -15.62 -1.02 -7.27
C ARG A 95 -16.25 -2.02 -6.30
N GLN A 96 -16.69 -1.57 -5.14
CA GLN A 96 -17.37 -2.39 -4.14
C GLN A 96 -18.88 -2.19 -4.24
N THR A 97 -19.63 -3.20 -3.80
CA THR A 97 -21.07 -3.11 -3.57
C THR A 97 -21.36 -3.35 -2.09
N PRO A 98 -22.54 -2.96 -1.58
CA PRO A 98 -22.94 -3.31 -0.22
C PRO A 98 -22.81 -4.80 0.08
N GLU A 99 -23.13 -5.66 -0.89
CA GLU A 99 -23.04 -7.11 -0.77
C GLU A 99 -21.59 -7.60 -0.68
N THR A 100 -20.69 -7.12 -1.56
CA THR A 100 -19.27 -7.51 -1.50
C THR A 100 -18.64 -7.05 -0.19
N CYS A 101 -19.01 -5.87 0.30
CA CYS A 101 -18.61 -5.37 1.60
C CYS A 101 -19.15 -6.22 2.75
N ALA A 102 -20.42 -6.61 2.73
CA ALA A 102 -20.99 -7.47 3.76
C ALA A 102 -20.28 -8.83 3.85
N ILE A 103 -19.90 -9.41 2.70
CA ILE A 103 -19.13 -10.67 2.64
C ILE A 103 -17.72 -10.46 3.19
N ALA A 104 -17.00 -9.43 2.73
CA ALA A 104 -15.64 -9.13 3.19
C ALA A 104 -15.60 -8.86 4.71
N MET A 105 -16.50 -8.01 5.21
CA MET A 105 -16.58 -7.68 6.64
C MET A 105 -16.93 -8.90 7.50
N ARG A 106 -17.77 -9.80 7.01
CA ARG A 106 -18.04 -11.08 7.69
C ARG A 106 -16.77 -11.93 7.77
N GLY A 107 -16.01 -12.02 6.68
CA GLY A 107 -14.72 -12.71 6.64
C GLY A 107 -13.75 -12.15 7.67
N TYR A 108 -13.50 -10.84 7.65
CA TYR A 108 -12.58 -10.18 8.59
C TYR A 108 -13.00 -10.31 10.06
N ARG A 109 -14.30 -10.39 10.35
CA ARG A 109 -14.78 -10.65 11.72
C ARG A 109 -14.48 -12.06 12.20
N GLN A 110 -14.50 -13.04 11.30
CA GLN A 110 -14.24 -14.46 11.58
C GLN A 110 -12.74 -14.79 11.61
N GLU A 111 -11.93 -14.02 10.90
CA GLU A 111 -10.47 -14.14 10.98
C GLU A 111 -9.99 -13.86 12.41
N THR A 112 -9.14 -14.75 12.92
CA THR A 112 -8.55 -14.58 14.25
C THR A 112 -7.59 -13.38 14.23
N PRO A 113 -7.57 -12.53 15.27
CA PRO A 113 -6.66 -11.39 15.36
C PRO A 113 -5.20 -11.79 15.11
N GLY A 114 -4.52 -11.11 14.18
CA GLY A 114 -3.08 -11.31 13.92
C GLY A 114 -2.72 -12.62 13.21
N LEU A 115 -3.68 -13.29 12.55
CA LEU A 115 -3.46 -14.61 11.92
C LEU A 115 -3.26 -14.55 10.39
N HIS A 116 -3.20 -13.37 9.80
CA HIS A 116 -2.45 -13.23 8.55
C HIS A 116 -1.03 -13.74 8.91
N GLY A 117 -0.44 -14.68 8.16
CA GLY A 117 0.63 -15.57 8.66
C GLY A 117 1.71 -14.94 9.55
N ARG A 118 2.21 -15.72 10.54
CA ARG A 118 3.27 -15.31 11.47
C ARG A 118 4.31 -14.43 10.77
N ARG A 119 4.68 -13.32 11.42
CA ARG A 119 5.90 -12.58 11.05
C ARG A 119 7.05 -13.58 11.12
N ASP A 120 7.52 -14.04 9.97
CA ASP A 120 8.71 -14.87 9.90
C ASP A 120 9.92 -13.98 10.18
N ASP A 121 10.14 -13.65 11.45
CA ASP A 121 11.35 -12.95 11.92
C ASP A 121 12.56 -13.92 11.96
N ARG A 122 12.52 -15.06 11.25
CA ARG A 122 13.63 -16.00 11.18
C ARG A 122 14.78 -15.31 10.42
N PRO A 123 15.95 -15.09 11.04
CA PRO A 123 17.11 -14.61 10.31
C PRO A 123 17.36 -15.58 9.15
N LEU A 124 17.44 -15.06 7.93
CA LEU A 124 18.00 -15.80 6.81
C LEU A 124 19.40 -16.19 7.26
N ALA A 125 19.60 -17.46 7.60
CA ALA A 125 20.90 -17.97 7.96
C ALA A 125 21.86 -17.65 6.82
N SER A 126 22.90 -16.89 7.12
CA SER A 126 24.00 -16.63 6.19
C SER A 126 24.57 -17.98 5.75
N PRO A 127 24.84 -18.19 4.45
CA PRO A 127 25.60 -19.35 4.01
C PRO A 127 27.03 -19.24 4.53
N ASP A 128 27.55 -20.35 5.09
CA ASP A 128 28.96 -20.56 5.42
C ASP A 128 29.86 -20.49 4.17
#